data_AF-A0A1G4I9R4-F1
#
_entry.id   AF-A0A1G4I9R4-F1
#
_cell.length_a   1.000
_cell.length_b   1.000
_cell.length_c   1.000
_cell.angle_alpha   90.00
_cell.angle_beta   90.00
_cell.angle_gamma   90.00
#
_symmetry.space_group_name_H-M   'P 1'
#
loop_
_entity.id
_entity.type
_entity.pdbx_description
1 polymer ?
#
loop_
_entity_poly.entity_id
_entity_poly.type
_entity_poly.pdbx_seq_one_letter_code
_entity_poly.pdbx_strand_id
1 'polypeptide(L)'
;MREKLDTLVREAKSYIENGRLDDNNADLKAKANQALYGSSEATDETDAEYESTRTNMCGKANGQGTAKAGQSIRDDMLCLCAKASASPVNNVCCKDCDPTRPASWSEKTAGKTIFKHLKNKCRDYAPKLELSKANAAGSALALYKRISRAQSTATNKHFILGKLDGNGASGCDGQTTANHGVCVVNNTASETTADKPVINWMQAVFDAAAASDKLQAAKQHSKTWNKH
;
A
#
# COMPACT_ATOMS: atom_id res chain seq x y z
N MET A 1 39.56 24.66 31.30
CA MET A 1 39.68 23.26 30.80
C MET A 1 38.35 22.51 30.86
N ARG A 2 37.66 22.50 32.01
CA ARG A 2 36.34 21.87 32.19
C ARG A 2 35.29 22.32 31.16
N GLU A 3 35.11 23.64 30.96
CA GLU A 3 34.14 24.19 30.00
C GLU A 3 34.38 23.77 28.54
N LYS A 4 35.67 23.63 28.14
CA LYS A 4 36.02 23.16 26.79
C LYS A 4 35.69 21.67 26.63
N LEU A 5 35.92 20.87 27.67
CA LEU A 5 35.57 19.45 27.69
C LEU A 5 34.05 19.26 27.62
N ASP A 6 33.29 20.03 28.41
CA ASP A 6 31.82 19.97 28.41
C ASP A 6 31.24 20.36 27.05
N THR A 7 31.86 21.30 26.36
CA THR A 7 31.45 21.70 25.00
C THR A 7 31.69 20.58 23.98
N LEU A 8 32.88 19.97 23.99
CA LEU A 8 33.18 18.84 23.09
C LEU A 8 32.28 17.63 23.34
N VAL A 9 31.95 17.34 24.61
CA VAL A 9 31.02 16.26 24.96
C VAL A 9 29.62 16.53 24.39
N ARG A 10 29.13 17.78 24.46
CA ARG A 10 27.84 18.16 23.87
C ARG A 10 27.83 18.04 22.35
N GLU A 11 28.88 18.51 21.67
CA GLU A 11 29.00 18.41 20.22
C GLU A 11 29.02 16.95 19.75
N ALA A 12 29.90 16.13 20.34
CA ALA A 12 30.00 14.69 20.01
C ALA A 12 28.65 13.97 20.20
N LYS A 13 27.92 14.31 21.26
CA LYS A 13 26.58 13.75 21.51
C LYS A 13 25.56 14.17 20.45
N SER A 14 25.57 15.44 20.04
CA SER A 14 24.69 15.93 18.96
C SER A 14 24.94 15.19 17.64
N TYR A 15 26.20 14.91 17.29
CA TYR A 15 26.52 14.13 16.09
C TYR A 15 25.96 12.71 16.14
N ILE A 16 26.12 12.02 17.28
CA ILE A 16 25.59 10.67 17.48
C ILE A 16 24.06 10.65 17.39
N GLU A 17 23.38 11.64 18.00
CA GLU A 17 21.92 11.72 17.96
C GLU A 17 21.39 11.99 16.55
N ASN A 18 22.03 12.89 15.80
CA ASN A 18 21.66 13.17 14.41
C ASN A 18 21.85 11.94 13.51
N GLY A 19 22.99 11.24 13.61
CA GLY A 19 23.21 10.00 12.85
C GLY A 19 22.14 8.95 13.15
N ARG A 20 21.76 8.77 14.42
CA ARG A 20 20.67 7.86 14.80
C ARG A 20 19.31 8.28 14.24
N LEU A 21 19.04 9.58 14.12
CA LEU A 21 17.80 10.08 13.50
C LEU A 21 17.79 9.81 12.01
N ASP A 22 18.92 10.00 11.34
CA ASP A 22 19.09 9.73 9.91
C ASP A 22 18.89 8.24 9.61
N ASP A 23 19.52 7.35 10.39
CA ASP A 23 19.36 5.89 10.27
C ASP A 23 17.90 5.46 10.43
N ASN A 24 17.21 5.97 11.46
CA ASN A 24 15.80 5.65 11.68
C ASN A 24 14.89 6.19 10.56
N ASN A 25 15.23 7.34 9.98
CA ASN A 25 14.49 7.92 8.86
C ASN A 25 14.71 7.10 7.57
N ALA A 26 15.93 6.63 7.33
CA ALA A 26 16.26 5.74 6.23
C ALA A 26 15.52 4.39 6.36
N ASP A 27 15.51 3.77 7.55
CA ASP A 27 14.76 2.53 7.83
C ASP A 27 13.26 2.71 7.60
N LEU A 28 12.68 3.80 8.12
CA LEU A 28 11.27 4.13 7.87
C LEU A 28 10.98 4.27 6.38
N LYS A 29 11.82 5.00 5.63
CA LYS A 29 11.64 5.21 4.19
C LYS A 29 11.70 3.89 3.43
N ALA A 30 12.68 3.03 3.72
CA ALA A 30 12.83 1.72 3.09
C ALA A 30 11.60 0.84 3.32
N LYS A 31 11.09 0.77 4.56
CA LYS A 31 9.90 -0.03 4.88
C LYS A 31 8.62 0.54 4.28
N ALA A 32 8.47 1.86 4.27
CA ALA A 32 7.34 2.53 3.61
C ALA A 32 7.37 2.28 2.09
N ASN A 33 8.54 2.30 1.47
CA ASN A 33 8.70 1.97 0.05
C ASN A 33 8.37 0.50 -0.22
N GLN A 34 8.78 -0.43 0.64
CA GLN A 34 8.42 -1.84 0.54
C GLN A 34 6.89 -2.02 0.53
N ALA A 35 6.17 -1.34 1.42
CA ALA A 35 4.71 -1.40 1.46
C ALA A 35 4.06 -0.76 0.22
N LEU A 36 4.53 0.43 -0.18
CA LEU A 36 3.93 1.19 -1.27
C LEU A 36 4.19 0.56 -2.63
N TYR A 37 5.42 0.12 -2.89
CA TYR A 37 5.90 -0.23 -4.23
C TYR A 37 6.37 -1.68 -4.36
N GLY A 38 6.40 -2.45 -3.26
CA GLY A 38 6.83 -3.85 -3.25
C GLY A 38 8.35 -4.06 -3.15
N SER A 39 9.13 -2.99 -3.02
CA SER A 39 10.59 -3.02 -2.83
C SER A 39 11.06 -1.83 -1.99
N SER A 40 12.03 -2.05 -1.10
CA SER A 40 12.63 -1.00 -0.27
C SER A 40 13.37 0.08 -1.07
N GLU A 41 13.88 -0.28 -2.24
CA GLU A 41 14.64 0.61 -3.14
C GLU A 41 13.73 1.34 -4.14
N ALA A 42 12.51 0.85 -4.34
CA ALA A 42 11.57 1.44 -5.27
C ALA A 42 11.06 2.79 -4.76
N THR A 43 10.72 3.67 -5.71
CA THR A 43 10.24 5.02 -5.44
C THR A 43 8.99 5.30 -6.28
N ASP A 44 8.45 6.51 -6.13
CA ASP A 44 7.37 7.00 -7.01
C ASP A 44 7.79 7.00 -8.49
N GLU A 45 9.09 7.10 -8.78
CA GLU A 45 9.62 7.10 -10.15
C GLU A 45 9.83 5.71 -10.75
N THR A 46 9.85 4.68 -9.90
CA THR A 46 9.95 3.29 -10.34
C THR A 46 8.68 2.90 -11.08
N ASP A 47 8.82 2.24 -12.23
CA ASP A 47 7.66 1.77 -12.98
C ASP A 47 6.80 0.79 -12.16
N ALA A 48 5.50 0.73 -12.45
CA ALA A 48 4.61 -0.26 -11.84
C ALA A 48 4.85 -1.64 -12.44
N GLU A 49 4.36 -2.68 -11.76
CA GLU A 49 4.32 -3.99 -12.38
C GLU A 49 3.22 -4.05 -13.45
N TYR A 50 3.36 -4.91 -14.45
CA TYR A 50 2.30 -5.21 -15.42
C TYR A 50 2.62 -6.52 -16.12
N GLU A 51 1.67 -7.45 -16.13
CA GLU A 51 1.83 -8.80 -16.68
C GLU A 51 0.74 -9.09 -17.71
N SER A 52 0.93 -8.62 -18.94
CA SER A 52 0.08 -8.80 -20.15
C SER A 52 -1.39 -8.40 -20.04
N THR A 53 -2.11 -8.80 -18.98
CA THR A 53 -3.51 -8.55 -18.71
C THR A 53 -3.73 -8.14 -17.25
N ARG A 54 -4.85 -7.43 -17.02
CA ARG A 54 -5.28 -7.05 -15.67
C ARG A 54 -5.63 -8.23 -14.78
N THR A 55 -6.18 -9.32 -15.32
CA THR A 55 -6.49 -10.52 -14.55
C THR A 55 -5.25 -11.23 -14.01
N ASN A 56 -4.10 -11.14 -14.70
CA ASN A 56 -2.83 -11.66 -14.20
C ASN A 56 -2.20 -10.77 -13.12
N MET A 57 -2.56 -9.48 -13.09
CA MET A 57 -2.17 -8.57 -12.02
C MET A 57 -3.09 -8.71 -10.81
N CYS A 58 -4.40 -8.69 -11.03
CA CYS A 58 -5.40 -8.37 -10.02
C CYS A 58 -6.23 -9.56 -9.54
N GLY A 59 -6.26 -10.68 -10.27
CA GLY A 59 -7.04 -11.85 -9.87
C GLY A 59 -7.82 -12.49 -11.01
N LYS A 60 -7.85 -13.83 -11.01
CA LYS A 60 -8.43 -14.63 -12.08
C LYS A 60 -9.90 -14.95 -11.85
N ALA A 61 -10.59 -15.27 -12.94
CA ALA A 61 -11.99 -15.69 -12.95
C ALA A 61 -12.30 -16.94 -12.10
N ASN A 62 -11.30 -17.78 -11.83
CA ASN A 62 -11.47 -18.97 -10.99
C ASN A 62 -11.40 -18.67 -9.48
N GLY A 63 -11.29 -17.39 -9.08
CA GLY A 63 -11.24 -17.00 -7.67
C GLY A 63 -9.88 -17.20 -7.01
N GLN A 64 -8.85 -17.55 -7.79
CA GLN A 64 -7.48 -17.57 -7.31
C GLN A 64 -6.83 -16.19 -7.49
N GLY A 65 -6.03 -15.81 -6.50
CA GLY A 65 -5.15 -14.67 -6.61
C GLY A 65 -4.00 -14.94 -7.59
N THR A 66 -3.16 -13.93 -7.76
CA THR A 66 -1.99 -13.98 -8.64
C THR A 66 -0.73 -13.84 -7.81
N ALA A 67 0.45 -13.97 -8.43
CA ALA A 67 1.70 -13.65 -7.74
C ALA A 67 1.88 -12.14 -7.46
N LYS A 68 1.00 -11.28 -8.01
CA LYS A 68 1.10 -9.82 -7.96
C LYS A 68 0.09 -9.18 -7.01
N ALA A 69 -1.11 -9.75 -6.91
CA ALA A 69 -2.13 -9.32 -5.95
C ALA A 69 -1.58 -9.38 -4.51
N GLY A 70 -1.81 -8.32 -3.73
CA GLY A 70 -1.37 -8.23 -2.35
C GLY A 70 0.13 -7.99 -2.15
N GLN A 71 0.92 -7.75 -3.21
CA GLN A 71 2.37 -7.50 -3.08
C GLN A 71 2.72 -6.05 -2.76
N SER A 72 1.97 -5.07 -3.28
CA SER A 72 2.20 -3.65 -3.03
C SER A 72 0.88 -2.88 -2.98
N ILE A 73 0.84 -1.79 -2.19
CA ILE A 73 -0.33 -0.89 -2.17
C ILE A 73 -0.54 -0.28 -3.55
N ARG A 74 0.53 0.03 -4.28
CA ARG A 74 0.45 0.59 -5.63
C ARG A 74 -0.32 -0.32 -6.58
N ASP A 75 0.09 -1.57 -6.69
CA ASP A 75 -0.49 -2.47 -7.68
C ASP A 75 -1.93 -2.84 -7.30
N ASP A 76 -2.21 -3.03 -6.01
CA ASP A 76 -3.59 -3.23 -5.51
C ASP A 76 -4.47 -1.99 -5.77
N MET A 77 -3.97 -0.78 -5.54
CA MET A 77 -4.71 0.46 -5.87
C MET A 77 -4.95 0.60 -7.37
N LEU A 78 -3.97 0.24 -8.21
CA LEU A 78 -4.17 0.22 -9.66
C LEU A 78 -5.25 -0.80 -10.05
N CYS A 79 -5.28 -1.97 -9.41
CA CYS A 79 -6.34 -2.95 -9.60
C CYS A 79 -7.73 -2.43 -9.23
N LEU A 80 -7.83 -1.65 -8.14
CA LEU A 80 -9.09 -1.12 -7.59
C LEU A 80 -9.56 0.17 -8.26
N CYS A 81 -8.67 0.93 -8.87
CA CYS A 81 -8.97 2.29 -9.31
C CYS A 81 -8.71 2.51 -10.79
N ALA A 82 -7.69 1.88 -11.38
CA ALA A 82 -7.35 2.10 -12.77
C ALA A 82 -8.31 1.32 -13.68
N LYS A 83 -8.75 1.95 -14.76
CA LYS A 83 -9.54 1.28 -15.80
C LYS A 83 -8.70 0.42 -16.73
N ALA A 84 -9.33 -0.62 -17.27
CA ALA A 84 -8.72 -1.58 -18.19
C ALA A 84 -8.50 -1.01 -19.59
N SER A 85 -9.42 -0.17 -20.04
CA SER A 85 -9.44 0.45 -21.37
C SER A 85 -10.11 1.84 -21.30
N ALA A 86 -10.25 2.51 -22.44
CA ALA A 86 -10.80 3.86 -22.51
C ALA A 86 -12.32 3.99 -22.22
N SER A 87 -13.03 2.91 -21.86
CA SER A 87 -14.51 2.88 -21.72
C SER A 87 -14.99 1.95 -20.60
N PRO A 88 -16.23 2.06 -20.09
CA PRO A 88 -16.89 3.27 -19.58
C PRO A 88 -16.68 3.43 -18.06
N VAL A 89 -15.78 2.65 -17.46
CA VAL A 89 -15.55 2.70 -16.02
C VAL A 89 -14.62 3.88 -15.75
N ASN A 90 -15.16 4.94 -15.16
CA ASN A 90 -14.39 6.12 -14.79
C ASN A 90 -14.54 6.41 -13.30
N ASN A 91 -13.49 6.95 -12.69
CA ASN A 91 -13.54 7.54 -11.36
C ASN A 91 -14.05 6.55 -10.28
N VAL A 92 -13.70 5.26 -10.40
CA VAL A 92 -14.19 4.19 -9.51
C VAL A 92 -13.90 4.49 -8.06
N CYS A 93 -12.70 4.97 -7.78
CA CYS A 93 -12.26 5.24 -6.43
C CYS A 93 -12.68 6.62 -5.92
N CYS A 94 -12.77 7.63 -6.81
CA CYS A 94 -13.19 8.98 -6.45
C CYS A 94 -13.46 9.87 -7.67
N LYS A 95 -14.17 11.00 -7.47
CA LYS A 95 -14.67 11.92 -8.51
C LYS A 95 -13.61 12.42 -9.52
N ASP A 96 -12.33 12.41 -9.16
CA ASP A 96 -11.20 12.84 -10.01
C ASP A 96 -9.99 11.89 -9.91
N CYS A 97 -10.23 10.61 -9.65
CA CYS A 97 -9.17 9.61 -9.46
C CYS A 97 -8.55 9.11 -10.77
N ASP A 98 -9.17 9.41 -11.91
CA ASP A 98 -8.60 9.08 -13.21
C ASP A 98 -7.77 10.25 -13.75
N PRO A 99 -6.51 10.03 -14.18
CA PRO A 99 -5.77 11.05 -14.89
C PRO A 99 -6.28 11.21 -16.32
N THR A 100 -6.03 12.39 -16.92
CA THR A 100 -6.33 12.63 -18.34
C THR A 100 -5.53 11.69 -19.25
N ARG A 101 -4.24 11.48 -18.93
CA ARG A 101 -3.34 10.55 -19.61
C ARG A 101 -2.35 9.92 -18.62
N PRO A 102 -2.02 8.63 -18.78
CA PRO A 102 -2.67 7.68 -19.67
C PRO A 102 -4.06 7.31 -19.15
N ALA A 103 -4.97 6.96 -20.07
CA ALA A 103 -6.34 6.64 -19.70
C ALA A 103 -6.44 5.29 -18.97
N SER A 104 -5.60 4.30 -19.28
CA SER A 104 -5.71 2.94 -18.73
C SER A 104 -4.36 2.42 -18.25
N TRP A 105 -4.40 1.47 -17.31
CA TRP A 105 -3.22 0.72 -16.90
C TRP A 105 -3.03 -0.48 -17.83
N SER A 106 -2.31 -0.25 -18.93
CA SER A 106 -1.99 -1.26 -19.96
C SER A 106 -0.50 -1.60 -20.02
N GLU A 107 0.33 -0.88 -19.27
CA GLU A 107 1.78 -1.07 -19.19
C GLU A 107 2.37 -0.46 -17.91
N LYS A 108 3.64 -0.77 -17.65
CA LYS A 108 4.36 -0.42 -16.43
C LYS A 108 4.46 1.09 -16.17
N THR A 109 4.84 1.86 -17.19
CA THR A 109 4.95 3.34 -17.16
C THR A 109 3.59 4.00 -16.95
N ALA A 110 2.53 3.42 -17.52
CA ALA A 110 1.18 3.90 -17.35
C ALA A 110 0.69 3.70 -15.92
N GLY A 111 0.93 2.51 -15.34
CA GLY A 111 0.63 2.23 -13.94
C GLY A 111 1.32 3.20 -12.98
N LYS A 112 2.59 3.52 -13.22
CA LYS A 112 3.30 4.56 -12.44
C LYS A 112 2.57 5.90 -12.49
N THR A 113 2.24 6.37 -13.68
CA THR A 113 1.60 7.69 -13.86
C THR A 113 0.23 7.75 -13.18
N ILE A 114 -0.58 6.70 -13.36
CA ILE A 114 -1.90 6.60 -12.73
C ILE A 114 -1.78 6.54 -11.21
N PHE A 115 -0.86 5.75 -10.66
CA PHE A 115 -0.70 5.65 -9.21
C PHE A 115 -0.23 6.97 -8.59
N LYS A 116 0.69 7.71 -9.22
CA LYS A 116 1.08 9.05 -8.74
C LYS A 116 -0.12 9.98 -8.63
N HIS A 117 -0.99 9.95 -9.64
CA HIS A 117 -2.23 10.73 -9.63
C HIS A 117 -3.16 10.31 -8.49
N LEU A 118 -3.41 9.01 -8.33
CA LEU A 118 -4.21 8.45 -7.24
C LEU A 118 -3.67 8.82 -5.85
N LYS A 119 -2.36 8.70 -5.65
CA LYS A 119 -1.67 9.03 -4.40
C LYS A 119 -1.83 10.51 -4.03
N ASN A 120 -1.77 11.41 -5.01
CA ASN A 120 -2.03 12.83 -4.79
C ASN A 120 -3.48 13.08 -4.37
N LYS A 121 -4.44 12.42 -5.02
CA LYS A 121 -5.87 12.52 -4.70
C LYS A 121 -6.24 11.87 -3.37
N CYS A 122 -5.52 10.83 -2.93
CA CYS A 122 -5.79 10.13 -1.67
C CYS A 122 -5.85 11.08 -0.46
N ARG A 123 -5.07 12.17 -0.48
CA ARG A 123 -5.05 13.20 0.58
C ARG A 123 -6.38 13.92 0.78
N ASP A 124 -7.24 13.92 -0.24
CA ASP A 124 -8.56 14.57 -0.21
C ASP A 124 -9.64 13.67 0.40
N TYR A 125 -9.39 12.35 0.49
CA TYR A 125 -10.38 11.34 0.87
C TYR A 125 -10.01 10.55 2.14
N ALA A 126 -8.76 10.59 2.57
CA ALA A 126 -8.30 9.93 3.77
C ALA A 126 -8.08 10.94 4.91
N PRO A 127 -8.46 10.61 6.17
CA PRO A 127 -8.05 11.42 7.30
C PRO A 127 -6.52 11.48 7.38
N LYS A 128 -5.99 12.62 7.80
CA LYS A 128 -4.55 12.75 8.11
C LYS A 128 -4.24 11.92 9.36
N LEU A 129 -3.83 10.68 9.15
CA LEU A 129 -3.38 9.78 10.19
C LEU A 129 -1.85 9.75 10.20
N GLU A 130 -1.26 9.94 11.38
CA GLU A 130 0.15 9.67 11.59
C GLU A 130 0.41 8.17 11.47
N LEU A 131 1.50 7.80 10.79
CA LEU A 131 1.89 6.40 10.70
C LEU A 131 2.37 5.92 12.08
N SER A 132 1.61 5.01 12.67
CA SER A 132 1.90 4.39 13.97
C SER A 132 1.34 2.98 14.01
N LYS A 133 1.83 2.14 14.93
CA LYS A 133 1.32 0.75 15.07
C LYS A 133 -0.19 0.72 15.33
N ALA A 134 -0.70 1.65 16.14
CA ALA A 134 -2.12 1.73 16.46
C ALA A 134 -2.98 2.04 15.22
N ASN A 135 -2.58 3.04 14.43
CA ASN A 135 -3.31 3.43 13.22
C ASN A 135 -3.20 2.36 12.11
N ALA A 136 -2.04 1.69 12.00
CA ALA A 136 -1.85 0.55 11.11
C ALA A 136 -2.80 -0.60 11.47
N ALA A 137 -2.89 -0.97 12.76
CA ALA A 137 -3.78 -2.03 13.22
C ALA A 137 -5.26 -1.70 12.97
N GLY A 138 -5.67 -0.45 13.23
CA GLY A 138 -7.03 0.01 12.93
C GLY A 138 -7.37 -0.07 11.44
N SER A 139 -6.43 0.33 10.58
CA SER A 139 -6.59 0.30 9.12
C SER A 139 -6.63 -1.14 8.59
N ALA A 140 -5.77 -2.02 9.10
CA ALA A 140 -5.75 -3.45 8.77
C ALA A 140 -7.08 -4.11 9.14
N LEU A 141 -7.60 -3.86 10.35
CA LEU A 141 -8.90 -4.38 10.78
C LEU A 141 -10.04 -3.91 9.85
N ALA A 142 -10.04 -2.63 9.46
CA ALA A 142 -11.02 -2.11 8.52
C ALA A 142 -10.92 -2.78 7.14
N LEU A 143 -9.71 -3.07 6.67
CA LEU A 143 -9.49 -3.81 5.43
C LEU A 143 -9.99 -5.26 5.54
N TYR A 144 -9.59 -5.99 6.57
CA TYR A 144 -10.01 -7.38 6.79
C TYR A 144 -11.53 -7.53 6.86
N LYS A 145 -12.23 -6.58 7.50
CA LYS A 145 -13.70 -6.53 7.53
C LYS A 145 -14.34 -6.31 6.16
N ARG A 146 -13.64 -5.67 5.22
CA ARG A 146 -14.13 -5.48 3.84
C ARG A 146 -13.92 -6.74 3.01
N ILE A 147 -12.72 -7.33 3.07
CA ILE A 147 -12.34 -8.45 2.19
C ILE A 147 -12.89 -9.81 2.65
N SER A 148 -13.23 -9.96 3.94
CA SER A 148 -13.81 -11.21 4.47
C SER A 148 -15.24 -11.47 3.97
N ARG A 149 -15.89 -10.49 3.35
CA ARG A 149 -17.24 -10.65 2.80
C ARG A 149 -17.17 -11.44 1.49
N ALA A 150 -17.88 -12.57 1.44
CA ALA A 150 -18.08 -13.29 0.19
C ALA A 150 -18.81 -12.39 -0.81
N GLN A 151 -18.30 -12.34 -2.06
CA GLN A 151 -18.91 -11.55 -3.13
C GLN A 151 -19.71 -12.38 -4.14
N SER A 152 -19.77 -13.70 -3.94
CA SER A 152 -20.57 -14.62 -4.75
C SER A 152 -21.02 -15.79 -3.88
N THR A 153 -22.07 -16.49 -4.31
CA THR A 153 -22.52 -17.76 -3.73
C THR A 153 -21.58 -18.92 -4.07
N ALA A 154 -20.67 -18.74 -5.03
CA ALA A 154 -19.61 -19.69 -5.32
C ALA A 154 -18.53 -19.65 -4.23
N THR A 155 -18.18 -20.82 -3.70
CA THR A 155 -17.26 -21.02 -2.56
C THR A 155 -15.81 -20.62 -2.81
N ASN A 156 -15.47 -20.17 -4.01
CA ASN A 156 -14.13 -19.75 -4.41
C ASN A 156 -13.96 -18.21 -4.47
N LYS A 157 -14.93 -17.42 -4.04
CA LYS A 157 -14.92 -15.94 -4.15
C LYS A 157 -14.85 -15.24 -2.79
N HIS A 158 -13.86 -15.63 -2.00
CA HIS A 158 -13.53 -15.02 -0.72
C HIS A 158 -12.28 -14.15 -0.84
N PHE A 159 -12.08 -13.23 0.12
CA PHE A 159 -10.89 -12.36 0.20
C PHE A 159 -10.68 -11.41 -0.98
N ILE A 160 -11.79 -10.92 -1.51
CA ILE A 160 -11.81 -9.99 -2.63
C ILE A 160 -11.95 -8.57 -2.10
N LEU A 161 -11.01 -7.71 -2.47
CA LEU A 161 -11.09 -6.27 -2.26
C LEU A 161 -11.66 -5.61 -3.51
N GLY A 162 -12.51 -4.59 -3.37
CA GLY A 162 -13.22 -4.01 -4.50
C GLY A 162 -14.50 -4.76 -4.81
N LYS A 163 -14.94 -4.76 -6.08
CA LYS A 163 -16.24 -5.31 -6.47
C LYS A 163 -16.12 -6.24 -7.67
N LEU A 164 -16.72 -7.43 -7.55
CA LEU A 164 -17.13 -8.26 -8.68
C LEU A 164 -18.60 -7.98 -9.02
N ASP A 165 -18.93 -7.92 -10.31
CA ASP A 165 -20.30 -7.97 -10.80
C ASP A 165 -20.69 -9.40 -11.17
N GLY A 166 -21.99 -9.70 -11.06
CA GLY A 166 -22.56 -11.00 -11.40
C GLY A 166 -21.88 -12.15 -10.65
N ASN A 167 -21.41 -13.16 -11.38
CA ASN A 167 -20.68 -14.29 -10.82
C ASN A 167 -19.14 -14.14 -10.86
N GLY A 168 -18.63 -13.03 -11.42
CA GLY A 168 -17.18 -12.78 -11.53
C GLY A 168 -16.45 -13.71 -12.51
N ALA A 169 -17.12 -14.27 -13.51
CA ALA A 169 -16.54 -15.16 -14.53
C ALA A 169 -15.48 -14.50 -15.43
N SER A 170 -15.36 -13.17 -15.44
CA SER A 170 -14.26 -12.46 -16.14
C SER A 170 -13.09 -12.11 -15.21
N GLY A 171 -13.22 -12.30 -13.90
CA GLY A 171 -12.18 -11.94 -12.92
C GLY A 171 -12.04 -10.43 -12.69
N CYS A 172 -10.91 -10.02 -12.13
CA CYS A 172 -10.60 -8.61 -11.86
C CYS A 172 -9.86 -7.99 -13.04
N ASP A 173 -10.60 -7.71 -14.11
CA ASP A 173 -10.02 -7.20 -15.35
C ASP A 173 -10.07 -5.67 -15.48
N GLY A 174 -10.71 -4.97 -14.54
CA GLY A 174 -10.83 -3.51 -14.52
C GLY A 174 -12.08 -2.97 -15.23
N GLN A 175 -13.15 -3.78 -15.36
CA GLN A 175 -14.46 -3.39 -15.91
C GLN A 175 -15.60 -3.62 -14.87
N THR A 176 -16.76 -2.97 -15.03
CA THR A 176 -17.86 -2.95 -14.03
C THR A 176 -19.25 -3.28 -14.61
N THR A 177 -19.34 -4.27 -15.48
CA THR A 177 -20.63 -4.74 -16.03
C THR A 177 -20.65 -6.25 -16.13
N ALA A 178 -21.83 -6.87 -16.17
CA ALA A 178 -22.02 -8.31 -16.33
C ALA A 178 -21.28 -9.18 -15.28
N ASN A 179 -20.11 -9.72 -15.63
CA ASN A 179 -19.34 -10.66 -14.82
C ASN A 179 -17.89 -10.19 -14.55
N HIS A 180 -17.63 -8.90 -14.80
CA HIS A 180 -16.33 -8.26 -14.66
C HIS A 180 -16.09 -7.73 -13.24
N GLY A 181 -14.87 -7.26 -12.98
CA GLY A 181 -14.54 -6.72 -11.67
C GLY A 181 -13.46 -5.65 -11.70
N VAL A 182 -13.65 -4.66 -10.82
CA VAL A 182 -12.60 -3.74 -10.40
C VAL A 182 -12.26 -4.12 -8.96
N CYS A 183 -11.29 -5.01 -8.84
CA CYS A 183 -11.04 -5.74 -7.61
C CYS A 183 -9.61 -6.29 -7.52
N VAL A 184 -9.27 -6.81 -6.34
CA VAL A 184 -8.09 -7.64 -6.07
C VAL A 184 -8.56 -8.95 -5.48
N VAL A 185 -8.18 -10.08 -6.08
CA VAL A 185 -8.35 -11.42 -5.49
C VAL A 185 -7.05 -11.79 -4.80
N ASN A 186 -7.07 -11.95 -3.47
CA ASN A 186 -5.89 -12.37 -2.72
C ASN A 186 -5.80 -13.90 -2.68
N ASN A 187 -4.57 -14.43 -2.70
CA ASN A 187 -4.35 -15.85 -2.41
C ASN A 187 -4.72 -16.15 -0.96
N THR A 188 -5.09 -17.39 -0.68
CA THR A 188 -5.33 -17.87 0.68
C THR A 188 -4.15 -18.66 1.19
N ALA A 189 -3.70 -18.34 2.40
CA ALA A 189 -2.92 -19.26 3.21
C ALA A 189 -3.91 -20.13 3.96
N SER A 190 -3.78 -21.45 3.79
CA SER A 190 -4.57 -22.40 4.56
C SER A 190 -3.98 -22.53 5.96
N GLU A 191 -4.82 -22.34 6.96
CA GLU A 191 -4.46 -22.43 8.38
C GLU A 191 -5.36 -23.46 9.05
N THR A 192 -4.94 -23.97 10.21
CA THR A 192 -5.66 -25.01 10.95
C THR A 192 -7.06 -24.58 11.42
N THR A 193 -7.33 -23.28 11.51
CA THR A 193 -8.55 -22.72 12.11
C THR A 193 -9.42 -21.92 11.15
N ALA A 194 -8.83 -21.24 10.16
CA ALA A 194 -9.55 -20.57 9.07
C ALA A 194 -8.54 -20.03 8.04
N ASP A 195 -8.88 -20.11 6.76
CA ASP A 195 -8.09 -19.48 5.69
C ASP A 195 -7.93 -17.97 5.94
N LYS A 196 -6.77 -17.44 5.53
CA LYS A 196 -6.45 -16.00 5.61
C LYS A 196 -5.95 -15.49 4.28
N PRO A 197 -6.21 -14.23 3.92
CA PRO A 197 -5.68 -13.67 2.71
C PRO A 197 -4.19 -13.35 2.87
N VAL A 198 -3.41 -13.67 1.84
CA VAL A 198 -2.01 -13.31 1.74
C VAL A 198 -1.91 -11.87 1.21
N ILE A 199 -1.60 -10.92 2.10
CA ILE A 199 -1.43 -9.50 1.79
C ILE A 199 -0.06 -9.05 2.29
N ASN A 200 0.97 -9.28 1.49
CA ASN A 200 2.37 -9.06 1.87
C ASN A 200 2.66 -7.60 2.20
N TRP A 201 2.06 -6.65 1.47
CA TRP A 201 2.26 -5.23 1.78
C TRP A 201 1.74 -4.84 3.17
N MET A 202 0.81 -5.59 3.75
CA MET A 202 0.30 -5.28 5.09
C MET A 202 1.36 -5.51 6.17
N GLN A 203 2.16 -6.57 6.06
CA GLN A 203 3.29 -6.78 6.96
C GLN A 203 4.29 -5.62 6.84
N ALA A 204 4.59 -5.19 5.61
CA ALA A 204 5.46 -4.04 5.39
C ALA A 204 4.90 -2.73 5.97
N VAL A 205 3.57 -2.54 5.98
CA VAL A 205 2.93 -1.40 6.69
C VAL A 205 3.18 -1.47 8.18
N PHE A 206 3.05 -2.65 8.80
CA PHE A 206 3.34 -2.81 10.24
C PHE A 206 4.81 -2.55 10.56
N ASP A 207 5.73 -3.00 9.69
CA ASP A 207 7.16 -2.76 9.86
C ASP A 207 7.48 -1.25 9.75
N ALA A 208 6.89 -0.58 8.76
CA ALA A 208 7.01 0.87 8.58
C ALA A 208 6.43 1.64 9.77
N ALA A 209 5.30 1.17 10.31
CA ALA A 209 4.68 1.73 11.51
C ALA A 209 5.58 1.59 12.75
N ALA A 210 6.22 0.43 12.93
CA ALA A 210 7.18 0.23 14.02
C ALA A 210 8.43 1.13 13.87
N ALA A 211 8.92 1.31 12.65
CA ALA A 211 10.03 2.24 12.36
C ALA A 211 9.63 3.71 12.62
N SER A 212 8.40 4.09 12.28
CA SER A 212 7.84 5.41 12.57
C SER A 212 7.79 5.67 14.08
N ASP A 213 7.23 4.73 14.86
CA ASP A 213 7.17 4.85 16.33
C ASP A 213 8.58 5.01 16.93
N LYS A 214 9.56 4.24 16.44
CA LYS A 214 10.98 4.35 16.85
C LYS A 214 11.57 5.72 16.53
N LEU A 215 11.31 6.24 15.33
CA LEU A 215 11.76 7.58 14.92
C LEU A 215 11.11 8.68 15.77
N GLN A 216 9.83 8.54 16.10
CA GLN A 216 9.13 9.51 16.95
C GLN A 216 9.69 9.52 18.38
N ALA A 217 9.90 8.35 18.98
CA ALA A 217 10.55 8.24 20.28
C ALA A 217 11.98 8.83 20.26
N ALA A 218 12.73 8.58 19.18
CA ALA A 218 14.06 9.14 18.97
C ALA A 218 14.06 10.68 18.94
N LYS A 219 13.10 11.28 18.24
CA LYS A 219 12.91 12.74 18.15
C LYS A 219 12.50 13.33 19.49
N GLN A 220 11.61 12.68 20.24
CA GLN A 220 11.19 13.13 21.57
C GLN A 220 12.37 13.12 22.54
N HIS A 221 13.16 12.05 22.55
CA HIS A 221 14.36 11.95 23.38
C HIS A 221 15.33 13.12 23.10
N SER A 222 15.68 13.35 21.83
CA SER A 222 16.59 14.44 21.45
C SER A 222 16.09 15.83 21.86
N LYS A 223 14.78 16.10 21.75
CA LYS A 223 14.17 17.36 22.23
C LYS A 223 14.31 17.57 23.73
N THR A 224 14.23 16.51 24.53
CA THR A 224 14.39 16.60 25.99
C THR A 224 15.86 16.86 26.34
N TRP A 225 16.80 16.29 25.60
CA TRP A 225 18.23 16.51 25.82
C TRP A 225 18.70 17.91 25.46
N ASN A 226 18.20 18.51 24.38
CA ASN A 226 18.56 19.87 23.98
C ASN A 226 18.07 20.97 24.95
N LYS A 227 17.37 20.60 26.03
CA LYS A 227 16.93 21.52 27.09
C LYS A 227 17.86 21.55 28.31
N HIS A 228 18.89 20.70 28.34
CA HIS A 228 19.87 20.56 29.43
C HIS A 228 21.30 20.78 28.93
#